data_AF-A0A6A5K2W3-F1
#
_entry.id   AF-A0A6A5K2W3-F1
#
_cell.length_a   1.000
_cell.length_b   1.000
_cell.length_c   1.000
_cell.angle_alpha   90.00
_cell.angle_beta   90.00
_cell.angle_gamma   90.00
#
_symmetry.space_group_name_H-M   'P 1'
#
loop_
_entity.id
_entity.type
_entity.pdbx_description
1 polymer ?
#
loop_
_entity_poly.entity_id
_entity_poly.type
_entity_poly.pdbx_seq_one_letter_code
_entity_poly.pdbx_strand_id
1 'polypeptide(L)'
;MIIEKVQGKELEHTWYTMTVKQRMDMVEKIVDIEKMLFALQFPASGSIYFKDCMGAIDTESTVPLAVKNDRTDRFRIGPSTEYLWWYQKRNELAVDKGPWKTSGDLLSAIGRREYAWLQKFGKRRFPREALYKEFYDRQEVNPQVQMNVLQDYLKVAPHIVPDDEEKCRPAIRHPDLSPNNIFVSEAGEITGVIDWQHSVVLPIFIQAKIPKHFQNYGDDDSENFRPPKLPANFDSMDETEKETEMERYRRRQLHFFYKGYTNQNNKPHYRAMGTYDLIVRNRLYDVAGRPWEGDNTSLKAELIQASEYWPAIASLAMKDAAFPVKYPDSETAACLDIDAKQKKADAQMQHLRDFIGVNIEGWVPMDGYELAREKERYMKQQMLDAADTEEERKEVDEEWPFQDYEEVD
;
A
#
# COMPACT_ATOMS: atom_id res chain seq x y z
N MET A 1 -10.97 -16.09 11.16
CA MET A 1 -10.28 -17.21 10.49
C MET A 1 -9.64 -18.08 11.56
N ILE A 2 -9.78 -19.40 11.51
CA ILE A 2 -9.06 -20.33 12.41
C ILE A 2 -8.01 -21.03 11.55
N ILE A 3 -6.75 -20.93 11.95
CA ILE A 3 -5.62 -21.58 11.28
C ILE A 3 -4.89 -22.49 12.25
N GLU A 4 -4.15 -23.46 11.71
CA GLU A 4 -3.24 -24.27 12.50
C GLU A 4 -2.17 -23.40 13.18
N LYS A 5 -1.77 -23.76 14.40
CA LYS A 5 -0.74 -23.04 15.13
C LYS A 5 0.62 -23.25 14.46
N VAL A 6 1.19 -22.16 13.95
CA VAL A 6 2.55 -22.16 13.42
C VAL A 6 3.57 -22.30 14.55
N GLN A 7 4.55 -23.17 14.35
CA GLN A 7 5.63 -23.42 15.33
C GLN A 7 6.77 -22.40 15.14
N GLY A 8 7.56 -22.17 16.18
CA GLY A 8 8.71 -21.24 16.12
C GLY A 8 8.43 -19.90 16.79
N LYS A 9 9.31 -18.94 16.55
CA LYS A 9 9.21 -17.55 17.04
C LYS A 9 9.03 -16.61 15.87
N GLU A 10 8.34 -15.50 16.10
CA GLU A 10 8.25 -14.40 15.13
C GLU A 10 9.65 -13.88 14.78
N LEU A 11 9.84 -13.58 13.50
CA LEU A 11 11.13 -13.13 12.97
C LEU A 11 11.55 -11.81 13.63
N GLU A 12 10.59 -10.92 13.92
CA GLU A 12 10.81 -9.63 14.62
C GLU A 12 11.69 -9.77 15.86
N HIS A 13 11.40 -10.75 16.73
CA HIS A 13 12.14 -10.98 17.98
C HIS A 13 13.59 -11.43 17.79
N THR A 14 13.91 -11.96 16.61
CA THR A 14 15.27 -12.45 16.29
C THR A 14 16.03 -11.49 15.39
N TRP A 15 15.33 -10.55 14.74
CA TRP A 15 15.85 -9.73 13.66
C TRP A 15 17.06 -8.87 14.06
N TYR A 16 16.96 -8.23 15.22
CA TYR A 16 17.99 -7.33 15.74
C TYR A 16 19.22 -8.08 16.28
N THR A 17 19.09 -9.38 16.59
CA THR A 17 20.18 -10.22 17.10
C THR A 17 20.87 -11.06 16.01
N MET A 18 20.28 -11.12 14.81
CA MET A 18 20.88 -11.81 13.67
C MET A 18 22.17 -11.14 13.17
N THR A 19 23.16 -11.98 12.85
CA THR A 19 24.33 -11.56 12.08
C THR A 19 23.93 -11.16 10.65
N VAL A 20 24.79 -10.40 9.97
CA VAL A 20 24.57 -10.01 8.56
C VAL A 20 24.32 -11.23 7.67
N LYS A 21 25.10 -12.31 7.86
CA LYS A 21 24.95 -13.54 7.09
C LYS A 21 23.58 -14.20 7.32
N GLN A 22 23.15 -14.31 8.58
CA GLN A 22 21.82 -14.86 8.91
C GLN A 22 20.69 -14.02 8.32
N ARG A 23 20.80 -12.68 8.36
CA ARG A 23 19.80 -11.80 7.71
C ARG A 23 19.78 -11.99 6.20
N MET A 24 20.94 -12.10 5.57
CA MET A 24 21.07 -12.35 4.14
C MET A 24 20.39 -13.68 3.75
N ASP A 25 20.71 -14.77 4.47
CA ASP A 25 20.10 -16.09 4.26
C ASP A 25 18.57 -16.06 4.49
N MET A 26 18.10 -15.31 5.51
CA MET A 26 16.68 -15.16 5.79
C MET A 26 15.93 -14.41 4.68
N VAL A 27 16.50 -13.30 4.17
CA VAL A 27 15.89 -12.52 3.08
C VAL A 27 15.82 -13.37 1.80
N GLU A 28 16.81 -14.21 1.52
CA GLU A 28 16.75 -15.16 0.40
C GLU A 28 15.56 -16.11 0.52
N LYS A 29 15.36 -16.71 1.70
CA LYS A 29 14.22 -17.60 1.96
C LYS A 29 12.87 -16.90 1.81
N ILE A 30 12.78 -15.63 2.22
CA ILE A 30 11.57 -14.82 2.05
C ILE A 30 11.28 -14.59 0.56
N VAL A 31 12.30 -14.25 -0.23
CA VAL A 31 12.17 -14.10 -1.69
C VAL A 31 11.79 -15.42 -2.35
N ASP A 32 12.28 -16.56 -1.86
CA ASP A 32 11.91 -17.87 -2.37
C ASP A 32 10.42 -18.21 -2.12
N ILE A 33 9.84 -17.74 -1.02
CA ILE A 33 8.38 -17.81 -0.79
C ILE A 33 7.65 -16.99 -1.85
N GLU A 34 8.01 -15.72 -2.05
CA GLU A 34 7.35 -14.89 -3.08
C GLU A 34 7.52 -15.46 -4.49
N LYS A 35 8.70 -16.02 -4.81
CA LYS A 35 8.94 -16.74 -6.07
C LYS A 35 7.97 -17.91 -6.24
N MET A 36 7.77 -18.71 -5.19
CA MET A 36 6.82 -19.83 -5.20
C MET A 36 5.39 -19.33 -5.46
N LEU A 37 4.96 -18.27 -4.77
CA LEU A 37 3.63 -17.69 -4.92
C LEU A 37 3.42 -17.09 -6.32
N PHE A 38 4.42 -16.38 -6.85
CA PHE A 38 4.38 -15.80 -8.18
C PHE A 38 4.40 -16.86 -9.27
N ALA A 39 4.96 -18.06 -9.03
CA ALA A 39 4.96 -19.14 -10.01
C ALA A 39 3.56 -19.78 -10.20
N LEU A 40 2.66 -19.62 -9.22
CA LEU A 40 1.29 -20.13 -9.30
C LEU A 40 0.53 -19.49 -10.47
N GLN A 41 -0.27 -20.29 -11.17
CA GLN A 41 -1.05 -19.86 -12.33
C GLN A 41 -2.51 -19.69 -11.93
N PHE A 42 -3.00 -18.46 -11.99
CA PHE A 42 -4.39 -18.12 -11.70
C PHE A 42 -5.12 -17.67 -12.97
N PRO A 43 -6.39 -18.07 -13.15
CA PRO A 43 -7.17 -17.80 -14.35
C PRO A 43 -7.81 -16.40 -14.37
N ALA A 44 -7.83 -15.71 -13.22
CA ALA A 44 -8.49 -14.43 -13.01
C ALA A 44 -7.96 -13.77 -11.73
N SER A 45 -8.18 -12.45 -11.60
CA SER A 45 -7.98 -11.69 -10.37
C SER A 45 -9.22 -11.81 -9.46
N GLY A 46 -9.01 -11.83 -8.15
CA GLY A 46 -10.05 -12.04 -7.14
C GLY A 46 -9.52 -12.83 -5.94
N SER A 47 -10.41 -13.43 -5.14
CA SER A 47 -9.99 -14.22 -3.97
C SER A 47 -10.17 -15.72 -4.18
N ILE A 48 -9.42 -16.53 -3.42
CA ILE A 48 -9.48 -17.99 -3.47
C ILE A 48 -10.62 -18.49 -2.56
N TYR A 49 -11.50 -19.31 -3.11
CA TYR A 49 -12.62 -19.93 -2.41
C TYR A 49 -12.56 -21.45 -2.50
N PHE A 50 -13.05 -22.14 -1.47
CA PHE A 50 -13.36 -23.55 -1.57
C PHE A 50 -14.58 -23.76 -2.47
N LYS A 51 -14.53 -24.81 -3.29
CA LYS A 51 -15.67 -25.26 -4.10
C LYS A 51 -16.89 -25.47 -3.23
N ASP A 52 -16.76 -26.01 -2.02
CA ASP A 52 -17.91 -26.40 -1.19
C ASP A 52 -18.59 -25.24 -0.45
N CYS A 53 -18.07 -24.01 -0.53
CA CYS A 53 -18.68 -22.81 0.05
C CYS A 53 -19.90 -22.27 -0.75
N MET A 54 -20.52 -23.10 -1.62
CA MET A 54 -21.51 -22.73 -2.65
C MET A 54 -22.86 -22.19 -2.14
N GLY A 55 -23.03 -22.02 -0.83
CA GLY A 55 -24.23 -21.38 -0.27
C GLY A 55 -24.17 -19.85 -0.23
N ALA A 56 -22.97 -19.26 -0.26
CA ALA A 56 -22.77 -17.82 -0.08
C ALA A 56 -22.42 -17.07 -1.37
N ILE A 57 -21.97 -17.77 -2.42
CA ILE A 57 -21.48 -17.20 -3.68
C ILE A 57 -21.93 -18.08 -4.84
N ASP A 58 -22.50 -17.48 -5.87
CA ASP A 58 -23.00 -18.19 -7.05
C ASP A 58 -21.84 -18.87 -7.80
N THR A 59 -22.02 -20.13 -8.19
CA THR A 59 -21.00 -20.91 -8.91
C THR A 59 -20.65 -20.26 -10.27
N GLU A 60 -21.61 -19.57 -10.90
CA GLU A 60 -21.40 -18.81 -12.14
C GLU A 60 -20.48 -17.59 -11.93
N SER A 61 -20.39 -17.09 -10.70
CA SER A 61 -19.52 -15.98 -10.31
C SER A 61 -18.10 -16.43 -9.94
N THR A 62 -17.68 -17.64 -10.33
CA THR A 62 -16.34 -18.16 -9.97
C THR A 62 -15.63 -18.85 -11.14
N VAL A 63 -14.32 -18.69 -11.23
CA VAL A 63 -13.46 -19.28 -12.26
C VAL A 63 -12.64 -20.44 -11.68
N PRO A 64 -12.67 -21.65 -12.27
CA PRO A 64 -11.87 -22.78 -11.78
C PRO A 64 -10.38 -22.55 -12.03
N LEU A 65 -9.52 -23.01 -11.11
CA LEU A 65 -8.07 -22.94 -11.31
C LEU A 65 -7.63 -23.71 -12.57
N ALA A 66 -6.65 -23.17 -13.28
CA ALA A 66 -6.18 -23.71 -14.55
C ALA A 66 -5.52 -25.10 -14.42
N VAL A 67 -4.82 -25.34 -13.30
CA VAL A 67 -4.20 -26.63 -12.99
C VAL A 67 -5.18 -27.48 -12.20
N LYS A 68 -5.67 -28.58 -12.80
CA LYS A 68 -6.53 -29.56 -12.13
C LYS A 68 -5.68 -30.73 -11.62
N ASN A 69 -5.52 -30.82 -10.32
CA ASN A 69 -5.07 -32.03 -9.63
C ASN A 69 -5.91 -32.21 -8.35
N ASP A 70 -5.79 -33.36 -7.68
CA ASP A 70 -6.60 -33.69 -6.49
C ASP A 70 -6.52 -32.65 -5.36
N ARG A 71 -5.45 -31.85 -5.32
CA ARG A 71 -5.24 -30.80 -4.32
C ARG A 71 -5.84 -29.45 -4.74
N THR A 72 -5.72 -29.08 -6.01
CA THR A 72 -6.18 -27.77 -6.52
C THR A 72 -7.63 -27.79 -6.99
N ASP A 73 -8.19 -28.95 -7.32
CA ASP A 73 -9.57 -29.07 -7.80
C ASP A 73 -10.59 -28.70 -6.72
N ARG A 74 -10.22 -28.52 -5.46
CA ARG A 74 -11.15 -28.00 -4.43
C ARG A 74 -11.26 -26.48 -4.39
N PHE A 75 -10.52 -25.74 -5.24
CA PHE A 75 -10.45 -24.28 -5.18
C PHE A 75 -10.95 -23.60 -6.46
N ARG A 76 -11.47 -22.38 -6.32
CA ARG A 76 -11.89 -21.48 -7.41
C ARG A 76 -11.52 -20.03 -7.08
N ILE A 77 -11.43 -19.18 -8.10
CA ILE A 77 -11.31 -17.74 -7.93
C ILE A 77 -12.71 -17.12 -7.99
N GLY A 78 -13.06 -16.33 -6.99
CA GLY A 78 -14.35 -15.63 -6.88
C GLY A 78 -14.16 -14.13 -6.62
N PRO A 79 -15.22 -13.44 -6.17
CA PRO A 79 -15.18 -12.02 -5.82
C PRO A 79 -14.05 -11.67 -4.83
N SER A 80 -13.47 -10.48 -4.93
CA SER A 80 -12.41 -10.05 -4.02
C SER A 80 -12.91 -9.95 -2.57
N THR A 81 -12.12 -10.47 -1.65
CA THR A 81 -12.29 -10.37 -0.18
C THR A 81 -11.39 -9.30 0.43
N GLU A 82 -10.70 -8.50 -0.39
CA GLU A 82 -9.94 -7.35 0.08
C GLU A 82 -10.85 -6.43 0.89
N TYR A 83 -10.33 -5.94 2.02
CA TYR A 83 -11.06 -5.12 2.97
C TYR A 83 -11.86 -3.98 2.33
N LEU A 84 -11.23 -3.23 1.41
CA LEU A 84 -11.84 -2.08 0.74
C LEU A 84 -13.03 -2.42 -0.17
N TRP A 85 -13.28 -3.68 -0.51
CA TRP A 85 -14.51 -4.05 -1.24
C TRP A 85 -15.74 -4.19 -0.34
N TRP A 86 -15.53 -4.21 0.97
CA TRP A 86 -16.58 -4.47 1.97
C TRP A 86 -16.69 -3.35 3.01
N TYR A 87 -15.61 -2.59 3.22
CA TYR A 87 -15.55 -1.44 4.13
C TYR A 87 -16.62 -0.38 3.84
N GLN A 88 -17.20 0.18 4.90
CA GLN A 88 -18.21 1.25 4.86
C GLN A 88 -19.32 1.01 3.83
N LYS A 89 -20.15 -0.02 4.01
CA LYS A 89 -21.35 -0.27 3.16
C LYS A 89 -21.08 -0.61 1.69
N ARG A 90 -19.82 -0.83 1.27
CA ARG A 90 -19.51 -1.29 -0.10
C ARG A 90 -20.06 -2.69 -0.39
N ASN A 91 -20.30 -3.48 0.65
CA ASN A 91 -21.04 -4.75 0.57
C ASN A 91 -22.46 -4.58 0.02
N GLU A 92 -23.12 -3.44 0.25
CA GLU A 92 -24.49 -3.15 -0.21
C GLU A 92 -24.58 -2.70 -1.68
N LEU A 93 -23.43 -2.48 -2.34
CA LEU A 93 -23.39 -2.01 -3.73
C LEU A 93 -23.55 -3.17 -4.70
N ALA A 94 -24.46 -3.03 -5.67
CA ALA A 94 -24.59 -3.94 -6.81
C ALA A 94 -23.54 -3.62 -7.89
N VAL A 95 -22.27 -3.74 -7.53
CA VAL A 95 -21.10 -3.53 -8.41
C VAL A 95 -20.37 -4.82 -8.67
N ASP A 96 -19.62 -4.87 -9.76
CA ASP A 96 -18.72 -5.97 -10.10
C ASP A 96 -17.59 -6.07 -9.06
N LYS A 97 -17.63 -7.12 -8.22
CA LYS A 97 -16.63 -7.43 -7.21
C LYS A 97 -15.62 -8.49 -7.69
N GLY A 98 -15.65 -8.83 -8.98
CA GLY A 98 -14.86 -9.90 -9.57
C GLY A 98 -15.56 -11.26 -9.48
N PRO A 99 -14.89 -12.33 -9.94
CA PRO A 99 -13.50 -12.37 -10.39
C PRO A 99 -13.31 -11.72 -11.77
N TRP A 100 -12.18 -11.04 -11.97
CA TRP A 100 -11.87 -10.33 -13.21
C TRP A 100 -10.90 -11.13 -14.09
N LYS A 101 -11.34 -11.46 -15.31
CA LYS A 101 -10.51 -12.21 -16.27
C LYS A 101 -9.45 -11.35 -16.95
N THR A 102 -9.67 -10.04 -17.03
CA THR A 102 -8.72 -9.10 -17.63
C THR A 102 -8.32 -8.03 -16.62
N SER A 103 -7.11 -7.50 -16.77
CA SER A 103 -6.65 -6.38 -15.94
C SER A 103 -7.46 -5.11 -16.17
N GLY A 104 -7.97 -4.89 -17.39
CA GLY A 104 -8.84 -3.75 -17.71
C GLY A 104 -10.16 -3.77 -16.95
N ASP A 105 -10.77 -4.95 -16.78
CA ASP A 105 -11.99 -5.12 -15.98
C ASP A 105 -11.71 -4.78 -14.51
N LEU A 106 -10.61 -5.28 -13.95
CA LEU A 106 -10.18 -4.98 -12.57
C LEU A 106 -9.99 -3.46 -12.36
N LEU A 107 -9.21 -2.81 -13.23
CA LEU A 107 -8.95 -1.36 -13.14
C LEU A 107 -10.26 -0.57 -13.25
N SER A 108 -11.16 -0.97 -14.15
CA SER A 108 -12.46 -0.31 -14.27
C SER A 108 -13.36 -0.55 -13.05
N ALA A 109 -13.31 -1.75 -12.47
CA ALA A 109 -14.18 -2.13 -11.36
C ALA A 109 -13.89 -1.32 -10.10
N ILE A 110 -12.62 -1.02 -9.79
CA ILE A 110 -12.27 -0.20 -8.61
C ILE A 110 -12.83 1.23 -8.72
N GLY A 111 -12.70 1.86 -9.89
CA GLY A 111 -13.25 3.21 -10.11
C GLY A 111 -14.78 3.22 -10.11
N ARG A 112 -15.42 2.19 -10.67
CA ARG A 112 -16.88 2.04 -10.65
C ARG A 112 -17.42 1.81 -9.24
N ARG A 113 -16.69 1.05 -8.41
CA ARG A 113 -17.03 0.82 -6.99
C ARG A 113 -17.09 2.14 -6.24
N GLU A 114 -16.03 2.95 -6.31
CA GLU A 114 -15.97 4.22 -5.60
C GLU A 114 -16.96 5.25 -6.16
N TYR A 115 -17.17 5.29 -7.47
CA TYR A 115 -18.17 6.16 -8.09
C TYR A 115 -19.58 5.81 -7.61
N ALA A 116 -19.94 4.51 -7.61
CA ALA A 116 -21.25 4.04 -7.14
C ALA A 116 -21.44 4.30 -5.64
N TRP A 117 -20.37 4.17 -4.83
CA TRP A 117 -20.40 4.50 -3.42
C TRP A 117 -20.70 5.98 -3.20
N LEU A 118 -19.97 6.87 -3.86
CA LEU A 118 -20.18 8.32 -3.78
C LEU A 118 -21.58 8.72 -4.25
N GLN A 119 -22.08 8.09 -5.31
CA GLN A 119 -23.43 8.35 -5.80
C GLN A 119 -24.52 7.99 -4.79
N LYS A 120 -24.35 6.89 -4.04
CA LYS A 120 -25.37 6.39 -3.10
C LYS A 120 -25.22 6.98 -1.69
N PHE A 121 -23.99 7.17 -1.23
CA PHE A 121 -23.67 7.48 0.17
C PHE A 121 -22.79 8.73 0.35
N GLY A 122 -22.22 9.27 -0.73
CA GLY A 122 -21.33 10.42 -0.68
C GLY A 122 -21.99 11.64 -0.06
N LYS A 123 -21.31 12.22 0.92
CA LYS A 123 -21.71 13.47 1.59
C LYS A 123 -20.52 14.41 1.65
N ARG A 124 -20.83 15.71 1.75
CA ARG A 124 -19.82 16.71 2.12
C ARG A 124 -19.28 16.34 3.50
N ARG A 125 -17.96 16.43 3.64
CA ARG A 125 -17.24 16.16 4.88
C ARG A 125 -15.93 16.94 4.88
N PHE A 126 -15.40 17.21 6.06
CA PHE A 126 -14.00 17.59 6.17
C PHE A 126 -13.09 16.41 5.79
N PRO A 127 -11.88 16.71 5.29
CA PRO A 127 -10.82 15.72 5.19
C PRO A 127 -10.64 14.98 6.51
N ARG A 128 -10.33 13.68 6.46
CA ARG A 128 -10.05 12.86 7.65
C ARG A 128 -8.81 13.36 8.37
N GLU A 129 -7.76 13.66 7.61
CA GLU A 129 -6.53 14.25 8.13
C GLU A 129 -6.79 15.71 8.51
N ALA A 130 -6.68 16.05 9.80
CA ALA A 130 -7.04 17.40 10.26
C ALA A 130 -6.22 18.51 9.59
N LEU A 131 -4.91 18.27 9.37
CA LEU A 131 -4.03 19.20 8.66
C LEU A 131 -4.51 19.51 7.23
N TYR A 132 -5.29 18.63 6.61
CA TYR A 132 -5.79 18.88 5.26
C TYR A 132 -6.90 19.92 5.23
N LYS A 133 -7.61 20.17 6.34
CA LYS A 133 -8.69 21.16 6.40
C LYS A 133 -8.24 22.53 5.92
N GLU A 134 -7.02 22.94 6.28
CA GLU A 134 -6.44 24.21 5.82
C GLU A 134 -6.29 24.28 4.30
N PHE A 135 -5.96 23.17 3.65
CA PHE A 135 -5.76 23.11 2.20
C PHE A 135 -7.06 23.21 1.41
N TYR A 136 -8.20 23.07 2.09
CA TYR A 136 -9.54 23.24 1.56
C TYR A 136 -10.27 24.44 2.19
N ASP A 137 -9.53 25.48 2.59
CA ASP A 137 -10.06 26.71 3.17
C ASP A 137 -10.98 26.48 4.40
N ARG A 138 -10.70 25.41 5.15
CA ARG A 138 -11.51 24.92 6.28
C ARG A 138 -12.98 24.76 5.89
N GLN A 139 -13.26 24.27 4.69
CA GLN A 139 -14.59 23.93 4.20
C GLN A 139 -14.76 22.42 4.01
N GLU A 140 -16.00 21.94 4.08
CA GLU A 140 -16.32 20.57 3.70
C GLU A 140 -16.11 20.36 2.20
N VAL A 141 -15.47 19.26 1.84
CA VAL A 141 -15.14 18.93 0.45
C VAL A 141 -16.35 18.32 -0.23
N ASN A 142 -16.66 18.80 -1.44
CA ASN A 142 -17.79 18.31 -2.22
C ASN A 142 -17.45 16.98 -2.93
N PRO A 143 -18.15 15.87 -2.63
CA PRO A 143 -17.90 14.57 -3.27
C PRO A 143 -18.10 14.59 -4.80
N GLN A 144 -18.89 15.53 -5.33
CA GLN A 144 -19.11 15.66 -6.78
C GLN A 144 -17.79 15.88 -7.56
N VAL A 145 -16.81 16.56 -6.94
CA VAL A 145 -15.50 16.75 -7.57
C VAL A 145 -14.81 15.39 -7.76
N GLN A 146 -14.76 14.57 -6.71
CA GLN A 146 -14.18 13.23 -6.78
C GLN A 146 -14.93 12.31 -7.74
N MET A 147 -16.26 12.43 -7.82
CA MET A 147 -17.06 11.67 -8.80
C MET A 147 -16.67 12.01 -10.25
N ASN A 148 -16.43 13.28 -10.57
CA ASN A 148 -15.99 13.69 -11.91
C ASN A 148 -14.59 13.15 -12.21
N VAL A 149 -13.68 13.22 -11.24
CA VAL A 149 -12.32 12.70 -11.37
C VAL A 149 -12.33 11.16 -11.54
N LEU A 150 -13.24 10.44 -10.86
CA LEU A 150 -13.42 9.00 -11.07
C LEU A 150 -13.94 8.68 -12.48
N GLN A 151 -14.82 9.51 -13.05
CA GLN A 151 -15.23 9.35 -14.45
C GLN A 151 -14.05 9.55 -15.42
N ASP A 152 -13.17 10.50 -15.13
CA ASP A 152 -11.94 10.71 -15.89
C ASP A 152 -10.99 9.51 -15.76
N TYR A 153 -10.80 8.98 -14.55
CA TYR A 153 -10.07 7.73 -14.34
C TYR A 153 -10.64 6.58 -15.17
N LEU A 154 -11.96 6.42 -15.25
CA LEU A 154 -12.60 5.37 -16.03
C LEU A 154 -12.38 5.50 -17.55
N LYS A 155 -12.04 6.69 -18.06
CA LYS A 155 -11.60 6.88 -19.46
C LYS A 155 -10.15 6.43 -19.66
N VAL A 156 -9.32 6.50 -18.62
CA VAL A 156 -7.88 6.20 -18.67
C VAL A 156 -7.59 4.74 -18.34
N ALA A 157 -8.31 4.16 -17.38
CA ALA A 157 -8.09 2.81 -16.82
C ALA A 157 -7.93 1.69 -17.88
N PRO A 158 -8.76 1.59 -18.93
CA PRO A 158 -8.60 0.54 -19.94
C PRO A 158 -7.30 0.66 -20.76
N HIS A 159 -6.71 1.85 -20.80
CA HIS A 159 -5.60 2.21 -21.68
C HIS A 159 -4.25 2.20 -20.96
N ILE A 160 -4.23 1.93 -19.65
CA ILE A 160 -3.01 1.80 -18.85
C ILE A 160 -2.72 0.34 -18.46
N VAL A 161 -3.32 -0.62 -19.15
CA VAL A 161 -2.99 -2.05 -19.01
C VAL A 161 -1.69 -2.32 -19.78
N PRO A 162 -0.68 -2.99 -19.19
CA PRO A 162 0.54 -3.31 -19.92
C PRO A 162 0.26 -4.30 -21.05
N ASP A 163 0.85 -4.10 -22.23
CA ASP A 163 0.73 -5.08 -23.32
C ASP A 163 1.56 -6.36 -23.07
N ASP A 164 2.43 -6.33 -22.06
CA ASP A 164 3.22 -7.48 -21.61
C ASP A 164 2.35 -8.46 -20.80
N GLU A 165 2.08 -9.63 -21.39
CA GLU A 165 1.28 -10.70 -20.77
C GLU A 165 1.90 -11.21 -19.45
N GLU A 166 3.24 -11.22 -19.31
CA GLU A 166 3.90 -11.66 -18.07
C GLU A 166 3.56 -10.71 -16.92
N LYS A 167 3.45 -9.40 -17.21
CA LYS A 167 3.06 -8.37 -16.23
C LYS A 167 1.57 -8.41 -15.89
N CYS A 168 0.72 -8.74 -16.85
CA CYS A 168 -0.73 -8.83 -16.65
C CYS A 168 -1.19 -10.12 -15.97
N ARG A 169 -0.32 -11.13 -15.91
CA ARG A 169 -0.62 -12.41 -15.28
C ARG A 169 -1.01 -12.23 -13.81
N PRO A 170 -2.13 -12.82 -13.34
CA PRO A 170 -2.49 -12.76 -11.93
C PRO A 170 -1.55 -13.62 -11.08
N ALA A 171 -1.10 -13.07 -9.95
CA ALA A 171 -0.29 -13.71 -8.93
C ALA A 171 -0.93 -13.52 -7.56
N ILE A 172 -0.57 -14.32 -6.56
CA ILE A 172 -0.93 -14.05 -5.16
C ILE A 172 0.31 -13.55 -4.42
N ARG A 173 0.09 -12.66 -3.46
CA ARG A 173 1.13 -12.16 -2.59
C ARG A 173 0.57 -11.97 -1.18
N HIS A 174 1.45 -12.06 -0.20
CA HIS A 174 1.10 -11.72 1.18
C HIS A 174 0.77 -10.22 1.31
N PRO A 175 -0.37 -9.84 1.91
CA PRO A 175 -0.81 -8.45 1.99
C PRO A 175 0.06 -7.61 2.94
N ASP A 176 0.52 -8.19 4.04
CA ASP A 176 1.46 -7.56 4.97
C ASP A 176 2.66 -8.48 5.27
N LEU A 177 3.63 -8.52 4.34
CA LEU A 177 4.85 -9.30 4.54
C LEU A 177 5.79 -8.56 5.49
N SER A 178 5.51 -8.66 6.79
CA SER A 178 6.26 -8.08 7.90
C SER A 178 6.98 -9.18 8.71
N PRO A 179 8.07 -8.87 9.44
CA PRO A 179 8.74 -9.81 10.33
C PRO A 179 7.82 -10.42 11.40
N ASN A 180 6.74 -9.72 11.77
CA ASN A 180 5.77 -10.15 12.78
C ASN A 180 4.89 -11.30 12.26
N ASN A 181 4.71 -11.35 10.93
CA ASN A 181 3.92 -12.38 10.25
C ASN A 181 4.75 -13.59 9.79
N ILE A 182 6.07 -13.61 10.04
CA ILE A 182 6.98 -14.68 9.61
C ILE A 182 7.51 -15.42 10.85
N PHE A 183 7.33 -16.74 10.88
CA PHE A 183 7.79 -17.58 11.98
C PHE A 183 9.05 -18.34 11.58
N VAL A 184 10.00 -18.43 12.51
CA VAL A 184 11.29 -19.10 12.31
C VAL A 184 11.58 -20.11 13.43
N SER A 185 12.22 -21.20 13.04
CA SER A 185 12.76 -22.20 13.98
C SER A 185 14.09 -21.75 14.59
N GLU A 186 14.54 -22.44 15.65
CA GLU A 186 15.87 -22.20 16.24
C GLU A 186 17.02 -22.42 15.24
N ALA A 187 16.80 -23.26 14.21
CA ALA A 187 17.76 -23.50 13.14
C ALA A 187 17.79 -22.39 12.07
N GLY A 188 16.92 -21.38 12.17
CA GLY A 188 16.82 -20.30 11.17
C GLY A 188 16.04 -20.68 9.91
N GLU A 189 15.21 -21.71 9.97
CA GLU A 189 14.26 -22.06 8.89
C GLU A 189 12.91 -21.38 9.09
N ILE A 190 12.31 -20.88 8.00
CA ILE A 190 10.94 -20.34 8.02
C ILE A 190 9.98 -21.52 8.20
N THR A 191 9.23 -21.49 9.30
CA THR A 191 8.28 -22.55 9.68
C THR A 191 6.85 -22.22 9.25
N GLY A 192 6.54 -20.95 9.01
CA GLY A 192 5.27 -20.53 8.45
C GLY A 192 5.16 -19.02 8.31
N VAL A 193 4.16 -18.60 7.53
CA VAL A 193 3.75 -17.21 7.38
C VAL A 193 2.26 -17.15 7.75
N ILE A 194 1.90 -16.21 8.61
CA ILE A 194 0.52 -16.02 9.10
C ILE A 194 -0.05 -14.71 8.56
N ASP A 195 -1.31 -14.42 8.91
CA ASP A 195 -2.02 -13.20 8.55
C ASP A 195 -2.29 -13.02 7.05
N TRP A 196 -2.67 -14.14 6.41
CA TRP A 196 -3.16 -14.16 5.03
C TRP A 196 -4.56 -13.51 4.85
N GLN A 197 -5.11 -12.85 5.86
CA GLN A 197 -6.41 -12.20 5.76
C GLN A 197 -6.38 -11.13 4.66
N HIS A 198 -7.45 -11.01 3.89
CA HIS A 198 -7.54 -10.08 2.75
C HIS A 198 -6.52 -10.30 1.60
N SER A 199 -5.76 -11.41 1.61
CA SER A 199 -4.92 -11.80 0.47
C SER A 199 -5.77 -11.92 -0.79
N VAL A 200 -5.24 -11.41 -1.91
CA VAL A 200 -5.94 -11.36 -3.17
C VAL A 200 -5.01 -11.73 -4.32
N VAL A 201 -5.60 -12.31 -5.36
CA VAL A 201 -4.95 -12.54 -6.63
C VAL A 201 -5.15 -11.30 -7.51
N LEU A 202 -4.07 -10.63 -7.89
CA LEU A 202 -4.08 -9.44 -8.76
C LEU A 202 -2.97 -9.55 -9.82
N PRO A 203 -3.00 -8.79 -10.92
CA PRO A 203 -1.93 -8.75 -11.90
C PRO A 203 -0.58 -8.40 -11.27
N ILE A 204 0.51 -9.00 -11.75
CA ILE A 204 1.86 -8.76 -11.25
C ILE A 204 2.20 -7.26 -11.27
N PHE A 205 1.81 -6.53 -12.31
CA PHE A 205 2.14 -5.11 -12.41
C PHE A 205 1.58 -4.29 -11.26
N ILE A 206 0.43 -4.68 -10.69
CA ILE A 206 -0.21 -4.05 -9.52
C ILE A 206 0.48 -4.43 -8.20
N GLN A 207 0.89 -5.69 -8.05
CA GLN A 207 1.41 -6.20 -6.77
C GLN A 207 2.93 -6.06 -6.60
N ALA A 208 3.65 -5.89 -7.70
CA ALA A 208 5.11 -5.85 -7.71
C ALA A 208 5.63 -4.58 -7.01
N LYS A 209 6.03 -4.74 -5.76
CA LYS A 209 6.76 -3.74 -4.96
C LYS A 209 7.67 -4.42 -3.95
N ILE A 210 8.67 -3.73 -3.44
CA ILE A 210 9.45 -4.23 -2.29
C ILE A 210 8.55 -4.07 -1.04
N PRO A 211 8.37 -5.10 -0.19
CA PRO A 211 7.53 -5.00 0.99
C PRO A 211 8.08 -3.97 1.98
N LYS A 212 7.19 -3.34 2.75
CA LYS A 212 7.49 -2.15 3.57
C LYS A 212 8.69 -2.34 4.52
N HIS A 213 8.80 -3.52 5.13
CA HIS A 213 9.88 -3.86 6.07
C HIS A 213 11.21 -4.23 5.41
N PHE A 214 11.21 -4.42 4.08
CA PHE A 214 12.40 -4.74 3.30
C PHE A 214 12.78 -3.62 2.33
N GLN A 215 12.06 -2.49 2.31
CA GLN A 215 12.36 -1.34 1.47
C GLN A 215 13.03 -0.20 2.26
N ASN A 216 13.69 0.68 1.52
CA ASN A 216 14.34 1.89 2.02
C ASN A 216 14.28 2.96 0.91
N TYR A 217 13.09 3.23 0.37
CA TYR A 217 12.85 4.24 -0.65
C TYR A 217 13.16 5.65 -0.11
N GLY A 218 13.60 6.56 -0.98
CA GLY A 218 14.07 7.90 -0.62
C GLY A 218 15.54 7.96 -0.20
N ASP A 219 16.21 6.82 -0.10
CA ASP A 219 17.65 6.74 0.17
C ASP A 219 18.44 6.52 -1.13
N ASP A 220 19.29 7.49 -1.49
CA ASP A 220 20.05 7.50 -2.75
C ASP A 220 20.89 6.23 -2.94
N ASP A 221 21.51 5.72 -1.87
CA ASP A 221 22.31 4.49 -1.94
C ASP A 221 21.44 3.26 -2.25
N SER A 222 20.27 3.16 -1.61
CA SER A 222 19.33 2.05 -1.81
C SER A 222 18.72 2.08 -3.21
N GLU A 223 18.27 3.24 -3.66
CA GLU A 223 17.64 3.41 -4.98
C GLU A 223 18.62 3.07 -6.11
N ASN A 224 19.87 3.52 -5.98
CA ASN A 224 20.95 3.22 -6.93
C ASN A 224 21.61 1.85 -6.71
N PHE A 225 21.06 1.00 -5.82
CA PHE A 225 21.53 -0.36 -5.56
C PHE A 225 23.04 -0.41 -5.20
N ARG A 226 23.50 0.56 -4.41
CA ARG A 226 24.89 0.60 -3.94
C ARG A 226 25.07 -0.33 -2.73
N PRO A 227 26.22 -1.04 -2.64
CA PRO A 227 26.51 -1.87 -1.49
C PRO A 227 26.47 -1.07 -0.17
N PRO A 228 25.66 -1.48 0.83
CA PRO A 228 25.56 -0.80 2.11
C PRO A 228 26.90 -0.76 2.84
N LYS A 229 27.26 0.40 3.39
CA LYS A 229 28.47 0.60 4.20
C LYS A 229 28.15 1.51 5.38
N LEU A 230 28.82 1.28 6.51
CA LEU A 230 28.84 2.23 7.62
C LEU A 230 29.68 3.45 7.24
N PRO A 231 29.35 4.64 7.79
CA PRO A 231 30.13 5.84 7.55
C PRO A 231 31.54 5.71 8.18
N ALA A 232 32.53 6.36 7.58
CA ALA A 232 33.93 6.23 8.02
C ALA A 232 34.18 6.76 9.44
N ASN A 233 33.34 7.69 9.92
CA ASN A 233 33.39 8.26 11.26
C ASN A 233 32.48 7.53 12.28
N PHE A 234 31.94 6.35 11.93
CA PHE A 234 31.02 5.61 12.80
C PHE A 234 31.59 5.36 14.20
N ASP A 235 32.85 4.94 14.31
CA ASP A 235 33.46 4.63 15.62
C ASP A 235 33.60 5.86 16.52
N SER A 236 33.66 7.06 15.93
CA SER A 236 33.79 8.35 16.63
C SER A 236 32.46 9.04 16.97
N MET A 237 31.34 8.49 16.52
CA MET A 237 29.99 9.00 16.84
C MET A 237 29.61 8.71 18.30
N ASP A 238 28.66 9.49 18.82
CA ASP A 238 28.03 9.17 20.11
C ASP A 238 27.09 7.96 19.99
N GLU A 239 26.59 7.46 21.13
CA GLU A 239 25.78 6.23 21.14
C GLU A 239 24.45 6.40 20.38
N THR A 240 23.81 7.57 20.47
CA THR A 240 22.53 7.86 19.82
C THR A 240 22.71 7.95 18.29
N GLU A 241 23.79 8.62 17.87
CA GLU A 241 24.20 8.70 16.47
C GLU A 241 24.54 7.31 15.92
N LYS A 242 25.27 6.48 16.68
CA LYS A 242 25.58 5.10 16.32
C LYS A 242 24.33 4.25 16.15
N GLU A 243 23.38 4.33 17.06
CA GLU A 243 22.10 3.61 16.97
C GLU A 243 21.34 3.99 15.68
N THR A 244 21.25 5.29 15.40
CA THR A 244 20.58 5.82 14.21
C THR A 244 21.25 5.35 12.91
N GLU A 245 22.58 5.45 12.83
CA GLU A 245 23.33 5.01 11.66
C GLU A 245 23.31 3.49 11.49
N MET A 246 23.31 2.72 12.58
CA MET A 246 23.14 1.27 12.54
C MET A 246 21.77 0.87 12.00
N GLU A 247 20.71 1.57 12.40
CA GLU A 247 19.38 1.30 11.88
C GLU A 247 19.27 1.64 10.39
N ARG A 248 19.80 2.80 9.97
CA ARG A 248 19.89 3.15 8.55
C ARG A 248 20.67 2.09 7.76
N TYR A 249 21.81 1.65 8.29
CA TYR A 249 22.62 0.60 7.68
C TYR A 249 21.84 -0.71 7.53
N ARG A 250 21.10 -1.15 8.56
CA ARG A 250 20.24 -2.34 8.49
C ARG A 250 19.18 -2.18 7.40
N ARG A 251 18.46 -1.05 7.33
CA ARG A 251 17.44 -0.81 6.30
C ARG A 251 18.02 -0.87 4.88
N ARG A 252 19.20 -0.26 4.66
CA ARG A 252 19.94 -0.37 3.39
C ARG A 252 20.31 -1.82 3.06
N GLN A 253 20.80 -2.59 4.04
CA GLN A 253 21.10 -4.01 3.87
C GLN A 253 19.90 -4.82 3.41
N LEU A 254 18.75 -4.64 4.06
CA LEU A 254 17.54 -5.39 3.73
C LEU A 254 17.03 -5.08 2.33
N HIS A 255 17.00 -3.79 1.97
CA HIS A 255 16.67 -3.36 0.62
C HIS A 255 17.61 -3.98 -0.42
N PHE A 256 18.92 -3.91 -0.16
CA PHE A 256 19.94 -4.44 -1.05
C PHE A 256 19.79 -5.95 -1.25
N PHE A 257 19.67 -6.72 -0.16
CA PHE A 257 19.51 -8.18 -0.22
C PHE A 257 18.22 -8.56 -0.93
N TYR A 258 17.09 -7.95 -0.54
CA TYR A 258 15.79 -8.28 -1.13
C TYR A 258 15.78 -8.00 -2.64
N LYS A 259 16.25 -6.81 -3.05
CA LYS A 259 16.29 -6.41 -4.47
C LYS A 259 17.25 -7.31 -5.26
N GLY A 260 18.40 -7.68 -4.68
CA GLY A 260 19.37 -8.59 -5.28
C GLY A 260 18.84 -10.01 -5.47
N TYR A 261 18.30 -10.61 -4.41
CA TYR A 261 17.72 -11.95 -4.47
C TYR A 261 16.49 -11.99 -5.36
N THR A 262 15.66 -10.95 -5.38
CA THR A 262 14.50 -10.91 -6.29
C THR A 262 14.95 -10.89 -7.75
N ASN A 263 15.97 -10.09 -8.10
CA ASN A 263 16.57 -10.10 -9.44
C ASN A 263 17.09 -11.49 -9.84
N GLN A 264 17.74 -12.19 -8.91
CA GLN A 264 18.33 -13.51 -9.14
C GLN A 264 17.26 -14.61 -9.26
N ASN A 265 16.32 -14.64 -8.33
CA ASN A 265 15.44 -15.79 -8.08
C ASN A 265 14.01 -15.60 -8.60
N ASN A 266 13.53 -14.36 -8.76
CA ASN A 266 12.16 -14.04 -9.17
C ASN A 266 12.12 -12.91 -10.23
N LYS A 267 12.62 -13.21 -11.44
CA LYS A 267 12.73 -12.26 -12.56
C LYS A 267 11.41 -11.55 -12.94
N PRO A 268 10.24 -12.23 -13.02
CA PRO A 268 8.98 -11.55 -13.34
C PRO A 268 8.65 -10.45 -12.33
N HIS A 269 8.85 -10.72 -11.04
CA HIS A 269 8.65 -9.73 -9.98
C HIS A 269 9.65 -8.59 -10.08
N TYR A 270 10.94 -8.89 -10.26
CA TYR A 270 11.99 -7.87 -10.40
C TYR A 270 11.73 -6.90 -11.56
N ARG A 271 11.38 -7.44 -12.75
CA ARG A 271 11.05 -6.63 -13.93
C ARG A 271 9.84 -5.73 -13.70
N ALA A 272 8.90 -6.15 -12.86
CA ALA A 272 7.71 -5.38 -12.54
C ALA A 272 7.91 -4.36 -11.41
N MET A 273 8.93 -4.49 -10.56
CA MET A 273 9.19 -3.55 -9.46
C MET A 273 9.98 -2.30 -9.85
N GLY A 274 10.63 -2.30 -11.03
CA GLY A 274 11.73 -1.38 -11.32
C GLY A 274 11.49 -0.35 -12.42
N THR A 275 10.31 -0.31 -13.04
CA THR A 275 10.05 0.62 -14.14
C THR A 275 9.06 1.69 -13.73
N TYR A 276 9.40 2.96 -14.00
CA TYR A 276 8.63 4.12 -13.55
C TYR A 276 7.18 4.10 -14.07
N ASP A 277 6.96 3.55 -15.26
CA ASP A 277 5.62 3.35 -15.83
C ASP A 277 4.73 2.46 -14.94
N LEU A 278 5.31 1.47 -14.25
CA LEU A 278 4.56 0.60 -13.34
C LEU A 278 4.24 1.29 -12.01
N ILE A 279 5.13 2.16 -11.53
CA ILE A 279 4.87 2.99 -10.35
C ILE A 279 3.65 3.88 -10.60
N VAL A 280 3.57 4.53 -11.76
CA VAL A 280 2.43 5.38 -12.13
C VAL A 280 1.13 4.57 -12.22
N ARG A 281 1.15 3.38 -12.86
CA ARG A 281 -0.01 2.48 -12.91
C ARG A 281 -0.48 2.07 -11.52
N ASN A 282 0.46 1.77 -10.63
CA ASN A 282 0.16 1.33 -9.26
C ASN A 282 -0.42 2.45 -8.41
N ARG A 283 0.11 3.67 -8.53
CA ARG A 283 -0.45 4.83 -7.85
C ARG A 283 -1.88 5.11 -8.30
N LEU A 284 -2.14 5.11 -9.62
CA LEU A 284 -3.50 5.28 -10.15
C LEU A 284 -4.46 4.20 -9.63
N TYR A 285 -4.04 2.93 -9.58
CA TYR A 285 -4.84 1.86 -9.01
C TYR A 285 -5.13 2.09 -7.52
N ASP A 286 -4.10 2.43 -6.74
CA ASP A 286 -4.21 2.67 -5.30
C ASP A 286 -5.16 3.83 -5.00
N VAL A 287 -4.90 5.02 -5.56
CA VAL A 287 -5.69 6.23 -5.25
C VAL A 287 -7.12 6.18 -5.80
N ALA A 288 -7.36 5.49 -6.93
CA ALA A 288 -8.71 5.31 -7.46
C ALA A 288 -9.57 4.38 -6.60
N GLY A 289 -8.94 3.50 -5.82
CA GLY A 289 -9.59 2.57 -4.90
C GLY A 289 -9.71 3.08 -3.47
N ARG A 290 -9.25 4.30 -3.14
CA ARG A 290 -9.34 4.84 -1.78
C ARG A 290 -10.77 5.24 -1.42
N PRO A 291 -11.20 5.03 -0.16
CA PRO A 291 -12.51 5.43 0.30
C PRO A 291 -12.65 6.97 0.34
N TRP A 292 -13.89 7.45 0.27
CA TRP A 292 -14.19 8.87 0.41
C TRP A 292 -13.96 9.39 1.84
N GLU A 293 -12.82 10.02 2.03
CA GLU A 293 -12.40 10.61 3.30
C GLU A 293 -12.30 12.13 3.26
N GLY A 294 -12.93 12.77 2.27
CA GLY A 294 -12.85 14.22 2.09
C GLY A 294 -11.65 14.66 1.26
N ASP A 295 -10.97 13.75 0.58
CA ASP A 295 -9.89 14.05 -0.36
C ASP A 295 -10.37 13.90 -1.81
N ASN A 296 -10.30 14.99 -2.57
CA ASN A 296 -10.58 15.02 -4.01
C ASN A 296 -9.35 15.43 -4.85
N THR A 297 -8.17 15.54 -4.21
CA THR A 297 -6.93 16.00 -4.83
C THR A 297 -6.09 14.81 -5.29
N SER A 298 -5.92 13.78 -4.45
CA SER A 298 -4.95 12.69 -4.73
C SER A 298 -5.15 12.02 -6.09
N LEU A 299 -6.38 11.58 -6.41
CA LEU A 299 -6.64 10.91 -7.69
C LEU A 299 -6.42 11.85 -8.89
N LYS A 300 -6.78 13.12 -8.75
CA LYS A 300 -6.61 14.10 -9.81
C LYS A 300 -5.15 14.43 -10.04
N ALA A 301 -4.36 14.57 -8.97
CA ALA A 301 -2.92 14.78 -9.05
C ALA A 301 -2.22 13.60 -9.74
N GLU A 302 -2.61 12.35 -9.43
CA GLU A 302 -2.07 11.17 -10.10
C GLU A 302 -2.51 11.09 -11.58
N LEU A 303 -3.73 11.51 -11.94
CA LEU A 303 -4.15 11.62 -13.34
C LEU A 303 -3.37 12.68 -14.12
N ILE A 304 -3.11 13.84 -13.49
CA ILE A 304 -2.26 14.90 -14.07
C ILE A 304 -0.84 14.36 -14.30
N GLN A 305 -0.22 13.77 -13.27
CA GLN A 305 1.11 13.18 -13.41
C GLN A 305 1.11 12.10 -14.50
N ALA A 306 0.11 11.22 -14.53
CA ALA A 306 -0.03 10.20 -15.57
C ALA A 306 -0.10 10.78 -17.00
N SER A 307 -0.69 11.97 -17.16
CA SER A 307 -0.74 12.67 -18.46
C SER A 307 0.64 13.11 -18.95
N GLU A 308 1.54 13.50 -18.04
CA GLU A 308 2.93 13.88 -18.37
C GLU A 308 3.78 12.69 -18.83
N TYR A 309 3.45 11.50 -18.31
CA TYR A 309 4.15 10.25 -18.65
C TYR A 309 3.41 9.39 -19.68
N TRP A 310 2.39 9.93 -20.35
CA TRP A 310 1.42 9.15 -21.12
C TRP A 310 2.03 8.15 -22.11
N PRO A 311 2.98 8.53 -23.01
CA PRO A 311 3.52 7.57 -23.99
C PRO A 311 4.27 6.38 -23.36
N ALA A 312 4.69 6.48 -22.10
CA ALA A 312 5.36 5.41 -21.36
C ALA A 312 4.39 4.44 -20.67
N ILE A 313 3.19 4.92 -20.29
CA ILE A 313 2.20 4.12 -19.55
C ILE A 313 1.02 3.65 -20.41
N ALA A 314 0.76 4.32 -21.53
CA ALA A 314 -0.28 3.95 -22.47
C ALA A 314 -0.04 2.56 -23.06
N SER A 315 -1.12 1.82 -23.33
CA SER A 315 -1.06 0.61 -24.13
C SER A 315 -0.57 0.92 -25.54
N LEU A 316 -0.05 -0.10 -26.24
CA LEU A 316 0.44 0.06 -27.62
C LEU A 316 -0.60 0.71 -28.54
N ALA A 317 -1.89 0.41 -28.34
CA ALA A 317 -2.98 0.98 -29.13
C ALA A 317 -3.21 2.49 -28.90
N MET A 318 -2.78 3.01 -27.74
CA MET A 318 -3.01 4.40 -27.31
C MET A 318 -1.72 5.23 -27.21
N LYS A 319 -0.57 4.63 -27.53
CA LYS A 319 0.75 5.22 -27.32
C LYS A 319 0.95 6.57 -28.03
N ASP A 320 0.42 6.68 -29.24
CA ASP A 320 0.50 7.90 -30.06
C ASP A 320 -0.75 8.80 -29.93
N ALA A 321 -1.75 8.35 -29.16
CA ALA A 321 -2.95 9.14 -28.91
C ALA A 321 -2.70 10.15 -27.78
N ALA A 322 -3.43 11.26 -27.80
CA ALA A 322 -3.43 12.20 -26.68
C ALA A 322 -4.02 11.53 -25.41
N PHE A 323 -3.60 12.02 -24.24
CA PHE A 323 -4.20 11.60 -22.97
C PHE A 323 -5.73 11.81 -23.03
N PRO A 324 -6.56 10.83 -22.60
CA PRO A 324 -8.02 10.88 -22.77
C PRO A 324 -8.73 12.04 -22.05
N VAL A 325 -8.02 12.72 -21.14
CA VAL A 325 -8.55 13.76 -20.27
C VAL A 325 -7.70 15.01 -20.44
N LYS A 326 -8.28 16.19 -20.26
CA LYS A 326 -7.54 17.45 -20.30
C LYS A 326 -7.98 18.34 -19.16
N TYR A 327 -7.02 18.77 -18.36
CA TYR A 327 -7.21 19.75 -17.30
C TYR A 327 -6.69 21.11 -17.76
N PRO A 328 -7.38 22.22 -17.45
CA PRO A 328 -6.84 23.56 -17.59
C PRO A 328 -5.55 23.75 -16.78
N ASP A 329 -4.63 24.57 -17.27
CA ASP A 329 -3.33 24.82 -16.59
C ASP A 329 -3.51 25.40 -15.18
N SER A 330 -4.50 26.28 -15.00
CA SER A 330 -4.83 26.85 -13.68
C SER A 330 -5.34 25.80 -12.70
N GLU A 331 -6.12 24.83 -13.18
CA GLU A 331 -6.66 23.74 -12.39
C GLU A 331 -5.58 22.71 -12.05
N THR A 332 -4.65 22.50 -12.98
CA THR A 332 -3.46 21.65 -12.81
C THR A 332 -2.55 22.21 -11.72
N ALA A 333 -2.19 23.50 -11.83
CA ALA A 333 -1.32 24.16 -10.84
C ALA A 333 -1.94 24.15 -9.44
N ALA A 334 -3.22 24.46 -9.31
CA ALA A 334 -3.92 24.44 -8.02
C ALA A 334 -3.98 23.02 -7.41
N CYS A 335 -4.24 22.00 -8.22
CA CYS A 335 -4.26 20.61 -7.76
C CYS A 335 -2.89 20.15 -7.27
N LEU A 336 -1.82 20.44 -8.02
CA LEU A 336 -0.47 20.04 -7.66
C LEU A 336 0.09 20.81 -6.44
N ASP A 337 -0.36 22.06 -6.21
CA ASP A 337 -0.04 22.80 -4.99
C ASP A 337 -0.65 22.14 -3.74
N ILE A 338 -1.93 21.75 -3.81
CA ILE A 338 -2.59 21.03 -2.71
C ILE A 338 -1.93 19.65 -2.49
N ASP A 339 -1.67 18.89 -3.55
CA ASP A 339 -0.99 17.59 -3.47
C ASP A 339 0.41 17.70 -2.82
N ALA A 340 1.17 18.74 -3.16
CA ALA A 340 2.47 19.00 -2.55
C ALA A 340 2.35 19.32 -1.04
N LYS A 341 1.32 20.10 -0.64
CA LYS A 341 1.04 20.38 0.78
C LYS A 341 0.62 19.12 1.54
N GLN A 342 -0.26 18.30 0.95
CA GLN A 342 -0.68 17.01 1.49
C GLN A 342 0.53 16.09 1.73
N LYS A 343 1.39 15.91 0.71
CA LYS A 343 2.62 15.11 0.84
C LYS A 343 3.56 15.60 1.94
N LYS A 344 3.69 16.92 2.10
CA LYS A 344 4.49 17.52 3.18
C LYS A 344 3.87 17.23 4.56
N ALA A 345 2.56 17.39 4.70
CA ALA A 345 1.84 17.09 5.93
C ALA A 345 1.91 15.61 6.30
N ASP A 346 1.77 14.71 5.32
CA ASP A 346 1.94 13.26 5.51
C ASP A 346 3.35 12.91 6.00
N ALA A 347 4.40 13.52 5.43
CA ALA A 347 5.77 13.32 5.88
C ALA A 347 5.97 13.81 7.33
N GLN A 348 5.44 14.99 7.67
CA GLN A 348 5.48 15.51 9.04
C GLN A 348 4.74 14.59 10.02
N MET A 349 3.57 14.09 9.65
CA MET A 349 2.81 13.13 10.45
C MET A 349 3.57 11.82 10.63
N GLN A 350 4.26 11.33 9.60
CA GLN A 350 5.08 10.13 9.71
C GLN A 350 6.25 10.34 10.69
N HIS A 351 6.93 11.49 10.64
CA HIS A 351 7.98 11.82 11.61
C HIS A 351 7.45 11.87 13.06
N LEU A 352 6.23 12.40 13.25
CA LEU A 352 5.58 12.42 14.55
C LEU A 352 5.26 11.00 15.05
N ARG A 353 4.72 10.14 14.17
CA ARG A 353 4.47 8.72 14.48
C ARG A 353 5.75 7.96 14.83
N ASP A 354 6.81 8.16 14.06
CA ASP A 354 8.12 7.53 14.29
C ASP A 354 8.71 7.97 15.65
N PHE A 355 8.60 9.25 16.00
CA PHE A 355 9.04 9.75 17.30
C PHE A 355 8.28 9.09 18.45
N ILE A 356 6.95 9.08 18.37
CA ILE A 356 6.06 8.51 19.39
C ILE A 356 6.23 6.98 19.49
N GLY A 357 6.53 6.32 18.36
CA GLY A 357 6.62 4.86 18.26
C GLY A 357 5.26 4.19 17.97
N VAL A 358 4.36 4.90 17.30
CA VAL A 358 3.03 4.40 16.91
C VAL A 358 2.99 4.06 15.42
N ASN A 359 2.19 3.07 15.03
CA ASN A 359 1.93 2.82 13.61
C ASN A 359 0.85 3.78 13.05
N ILE A 360 0.47 3.62 11.78
CA ILE A 360 -0.53 4.47 11.12
C ILE A 360 -1.94 4.36 11.74
N GLU A 361 -2.23 3.24 12.40
CA GLU A 361 -3.49 2.96 13.10
C GLU A 361 -3.44 3.39 14.57
N GLY A 362 -2.34 4.01 15.02
CA GLY A 362 -2.15 4.37 16.42
C GLY A 362 -1.82 3.19 17.35
N TRP A 363 -1.56 2.01 16.79
CA TRP A 363 -1.21 0.83 17.57
C TRP A 363 0.23 0.91 18.11
N VAL A 364 0.40 0.41 19.34
CA VAL A 364 1.68 0.25 20.03
C VAL A 364 1.73 -1.09 20.76
N PRO A 365 2.92 -1.71 20.89
CA PRO A 365 3.11 -2.84 21.79
C PRO A 365 2.74 -2.50 23.23
N MET A 366 2.23 -3.49 23.98
CA MET A 366 1.74 -3.29 25.35
C MET A 366 2.82 -2.72 26.30
N ASP A 367 4.06 -3.17 26.15
CA ASP A 367 5.23 -2.70 26.90
C ASP A 367 5.70 -1.29 26.48
N GLY A 368 5.37 -0.86 25.26
CA GLY A 368 5.68 0.47 24.73
C GLY A 368 4.60 1.53 25.00
N TYR A 369 3.41 1.14 25.48
CA TYR A 369 2.25 2.04 25.57
C TYR A 369 2.50 3.27 26.45
N GLU A 370 3.02 3.08 27.66
CA GLU A 370 3.25 4.19 28.59
C GLU A 370 4.28 5.20 28.05
N LEU A 371 5.35 4.70 27.43
CA LEU A 371 6.36 5.55 26.81
C LEU A 371 5.80 6.32 25.61
N ALA A 372 5.00 5.65 24.76
CA ALA A 372 4.34 6.31 23.64
C ALA A 372 3.37 7.40 24.12
N ARG A 373 2.59 7.14 25.18
CA ARG A 373 1.70 8.15 25.81
C ARG A 373 2.45 9.30 26.45
N GLU A 374 3.64 9.07 26.99
CA GLU A 374 4.49 10.15 27.49
C GLU A 374 5.00 11.03 26.35
N LYS A 375 5.54 10.43 25.28
CA LYS A 375 6.03 11.14 24.10
C LYS A 375 4.92 11.91 23.36
N GLU A 376 3.74 11.32 23.23
CA GLU A 376 2.57 11.94 22.63
C GLU A 376 2.15 13.19 23.41
N ARG A 377 2.00 13.09 24.74
CA ARG A 377 1.70 14.24 25.60
C ARG A 377 2.78 15.31 25.55
N TYR A 378 4.05 14.90 25.53
CA TYR A 378 5.18 15.82 25.38
C TYR A 378 5.08 16.61 24.08
N MET A 379 4.84 15.94 22.94
CA MET A 379 4.70 16.61 21.64
C MET A 379 3.48 17.52 21.59
N LYS A 380 2.35 17.09 22.15
CA LYS A 380 1.16 17.94 22.24
C LYS A 380 1.45 19.21 23.04
N GLN A 381 2.13 19.10 24.19
CA GLN A 381 2.49 20.25 25.01
C GLN A 381 3.47 21.18 24.28
N GLN A 382 4.46 20.64 23.57
CA GLN A 382 5.38 21.46 22.77
C GLN A 382 4.66 22.26 21.68
N MET A 383 3.65 21.67 21.04
CA MET A 383 2.83 22.39 20.04
C MET A 383 1.93 23.46 20.67
N LEU A 384 1.36 23.19 21.85
CA LEU A 384 0.60 24.20 22.61
C LEU A 384 1.47 25.36 23.12
N ASP A 385 2.71 25.08 23.54
CA ASP A 385 3.65 26.10 24.01
C ASP A 385 4.19 26.95 22.87
N ALA A 386 4.30 26.37 21.66
CA ALA A 386 4.74 27.05 20.45
C ALA A 386 3.64 27.87 19.75
N ALA A 387 2.37 27.70 20.14
CA ALA A 387 1.25 28.46 19.59
C ALA A 387 1.29 29.92 20.05
N ASP A 388 1.25 30.85 19.09
CA ASP A 388 1.37 32.29 19.27
C ASP A 388 0.02 32.92 19.70
N THR A 389 -1.10 32.26 19.40
CA THR A 389 -2.45 32.76 19.67
C THR A 389 -3.33 31.76 20.45
N GLU A 390 -4.38 32.27 21.09
CA GLU A 390 -5.35 31.41 21.79
C GLU A 390 -6.16 30.56 20.80
N GLU A 391 -6.40 31.10 19.60
CA GLU A 391 -7.02 30.39 18.49
C GLU A 391 -6.17 29.19 18.04
N GLU A 392 -4.86 29.37 17.84
CA GLU A 392 -3.94 28.28 17.49
C GLU A 392 -3.87 27.21 18.60
N ARG A 393 -3.86 27.62 19.87
CA ARG A 393 -3.90 26.67 21.01
C ARG A 393 -5.16 25.83 20.97
N LYS A 394 -6.31 26.45 20.72
CA LYS A 394 -7.59 25.77 20.60
C LYS A 394 -7.60 24.79 19.42
N GLU A 395 -7.04 25.17 18.27
CA GLU A 395 -6.94 24.29 17.11
C GLU A 395 -6.07 23.06 17.40
N VAL A 396 -4.90 23.23 18.04
CA VAL A 396 -4.05 22.11 18.45
C VAL A 396 -4.80 21.17 19.38
N ASP A 397 -5.62 21.70 20.31
CA ASP A 397 -6.41 20.88 21.22
C ASP A 397 -7.56 20.14 20.55
N GLU A 398 -8.29 20.78 19.63
CA GLU A 398 -9.45 20.20 18.93
C GLU A 398 -9.08 19.31 17.74
N GLU A 399 -7.88 19.47 17.17
CA GLU A 399 -7.45 18.79 15.94
C GLU A 399 -6.24 17.87 16.16
N TRP A 400 -5.90 17.59 17.42
CA TRP A 400 -4.79 16.70 17.75
C TRP A 400 -4.99 15.30 17.12
N PRO A 401 -4.02 14.79 16.33
CA PRO A 401 -4.21 13.57 15.55
C PRO A 401 -4.34 12.28 16.39
N PHE A 402 -3.97 12.31 17.67
CA PHE A 402 -4.01 11.14 18.57
C PHE A 402 -5.07 11.29 19.68
N GLN A 403 -6.03 12.19 19.52
CA GLN A 403 -7.16 12.30 20.44
C GLN A 403 -8.24 11.27 20.13
N ASP A 404 -9.02 10.90 21.15
CA ASP A 404 -10.18 10.04 20.97
C ASP A 404 -11.23 10.75 20.08
N TYR A 405 -11.77 10.03 19.10
CA TYR A 405 -12.89 10.48 18.28
C TYR A 405 -13.93 9.38 18.15
N GLU A 406 -15.21 9.74 17.95
CA GLU A 406 -16.23 8.76 17.61
C GLU A 406 -15.90 8.15 16.23
N GLU A 407 -15.65 6.84 16.19
CA GLU A 407 -15.58 6.10 14.93
C GLU A 407 -16.98 6.12 14.29
N VAL A 408 -17.14 6.93 13.24
CA VAL A 408 -18.39 6.98 12.48
C VAL A 408 -18.39 5.86 11.44
N ASP A 409 -19.16 4.80 11.71
CA ASP A 409 -19.37 3.61 10.85
C ASP A 409 -20.02 3.88 9.48
#